data_AF-A0A7X6YFV0-F1
#
_entry.id   AF-A0A7X6YFV0-F1
#
_cell.length_a   1.000
_cell.length_b   1.000
_cell.length_c   1.000
_cell.angle_alpha   90.00
_cell.angle_beta   90.00
_cell.angle_gamma   90.00
#
_symmetry.space_group_name_H-M   'P 1'
#
loop_
_entity.id
_entity.type
_entity.pdbx_description
1 polymer ?
#
loop_
_entity_poly.entity_id
_entity_poly.type
_entity_poly.pdbx_seq_one_letter_code
_entity_poly.pdbx_strand_id
1 'polypeptide(L)'
;MKSKKGLMVLASLTVFVWALAAQPVVTGVSMARRAGTRIVDIDYTLSGEEAIVTLGVTVGGVALPTNKVTAISGAAGQIVAPGTHSIAWDTAADGVELNTTAAKAVLSVWATNDPPPVLVIDMGSGASASEYPVTYYAGVDALPYGGLANY
;
A
#
# COMPACT_ATOMS: atom_id res chain seq x y z
N MET A 1 49.45 19.80 -56.13
CA MET A 1 48.69 18.66 -55.57
C MET A 1 49.18 18.37 -54.15
N LYS A 2 48.37 18.62 -53.12
CA LYS A 2 48.62 18.18 -51.74
C LYS A 2 47.34 17.53 -51.22
N SER A 3 47.40 16.22 -50.95
CA SER A 3 46.29 15.41 -50.43
C SER A 3 46.08 15.70 -48.94
N LYS A 4 44.83 15.94 -48.54
CA LYS A 4 44.43 16.03 -47.12
C LYS A 4 43.94 14.65 -46.68
N LYS A 5 44.65 14.04 -45.72
CA LYS A 5 44.24 12.78 -45.08
C LYS A 5 43.10 13.09 -44.11
N GLY A 6 41.91 12.55 -44.39
CA GLY A 6 40.74 12.68 -43.52
C GLY A 6 40.89 11.81 -42.29
N LEU A 7 40.79 12.43 -41.11
CA LEU A 7 40.75 11.77 -39.82
C LEU A 7 39.33 11.22 -39.61
N MET A 8 39.18 9.90 -39.54
CA MET A 8 37.90 9.23 -39.29
C MET A 8 37.70 9.09 -37.77
N VAL A 9 36.76 9.85 -37.20
CA VAL A 9 36.37 9.76 -35.78
C VAL A 9 35.30 8.69 -35.65
N LEU A 10 35.58 7.67 -34.84
CA LEU A 10 34.66 6.58 -34.53
C LEU A 10 33.74 7.02 -33.37
N ALA A 11 32.47 7.30 -33.63
CA ALA A 11 31.49 7.61 -32.60
C ALA A 11 30.94 6.33 -31.98
N SER A 12 31.29 6.07 -30.71
CA SER A 12 30.72 4.99 -29.91
C SER A 12 29.28 5.34 -29.48
N LEU A 13 28.30 4.58 -29.97
CA LEU A 13 26.89 4.72 -29.61
C LEU A 13 26.62 3.96 -28.30
N THR A 14 26.50 4.66 -27.17
CA THR A 14 26.08 4.06 -25.90
C THR A 14 24.57 3.85 -25.92
N VAL A 15 24.12 2.60 -25.97
CA VAL A 15 22.70 2.27 -25.86
C VAL A 15 22.32 2.25 -24.38
N PHE A 16 21.45 3.18 -23.97
CA PHE A 16 20.88 3.22 -22.63
C PHE A 16 19.70 2.24 -22.59
N VAL A 17 19.91 1.05 -22.00
CA VAL A 17 18.82 0.10 -21.75
C VAL A 17 18.12 0.55 -20.47
N TRP A 18 16.90 1.06 -20.60
CA TRP A 18 16.03 1.28 -19.45
C TRP A 18 15.46 -0.08 -19.02
N ALA A 19 15.83 -0.54 -17.84
CA ALA A 19 15.14 -1.68 -17.22
C ALA A 19 13.73 -1.21 -16.85
N LEU A 20 12.72 -1.80 -17.48
CA LEU A 20 11.33 -1.65 -17.04
C LEU A 20 11.18 -2.43 -15.73
N ALA A 21 11.30 -1.71 -14.63
CA ALA A 21 10.79 -2.06 -13.32
C ALA A 21 9.44 -2.81 -13.42
N ALA A 22 9.33 -3.99 -12.79
CA ALA A 22 8.09 -4.76 -12.82
C ALA A 22 7.08 -4.09 -11.89
N GLN A 23 5.97 -3.58 -12.43
CA GLN A 23 4.97 -2.88 -11.63
C GLN A 23 4.43 -3.76 -10.49
N PRO A 24 4.15 -3.19 -9.31
CA PRO A 24 3.62 -3.94 -8.20
C PRO A 24 2.18 -4.41 -8.48
N VAL A 25 1.92 -5.69 -8.24
CA VAL A 25 0.61 -6.30 -8.49
C VAL A 25 0.19 -7.16 -7.32
N VAL A 26 -1.04 -6.95 -6.86
CA VAL A 26 -1.70 -7.77 -5.84
C VAL A 26 -2.58 -8.84 -6.48
N THR A 27 -2.44 -10.07 -6.00
CA THR A 27 -3.24 -11.23 -6.43
C THR A 27 -3.63 -12.09 -5.22
N GLY A 28 -4.51 -13.07 -5.44
CA GLY A 28 -4.85 -14.04 -4.40
C GLY A 28 -5.55 -13.45 -3.17
N VAL A 29 -6.25 -12.32 -3.34
CA VAL A 29 -6.94 -11.65 -2.23
C VAL A 29 -8.03 -12.57 -1.68
N SER A 30 -7.93 -12.88 -0.40
CA SER A 30 -8.93 -13.63 0.35
C SER A 30 -9.34 -12.85 1.59
N MET A 31 -10.54 -13.13 2.09
CA MET A 31 -11.10 -12.46 3.25
C MET A 31 -11.85 -13.49 4.08
N ALA A 32 -11.43 -13.68 5.32
CA ALA A 32 -12.02 -14.66 6.21
C ALA A 32 -12.16 -14.08 7.62
N ARG A 33 -13.31 -14.34 8.25
CA ARG A 33 -13.49 -13.99 9.65
C ARG A 33 -12.79 -15.03 10.53
N ARG A 34 -11.96 -14.55 11.45
CA ARG A 34 -11.29 -15.40 12.43
C ARG A 34 -12.32 -15.98 13.40
N ALA A 35 -12.32 -17.31 13.51
CA ALA A 35 -13.33 -18.06 14.26
C ALA A 35 -13.51 -17.52 15.69
N GLY A 36 -14.77 -17.28 16.08
CA GLY A 36 -15.12 -16.80 17.42
C GLY A 36 -14.78 -15.34 17.71
N THR A 37 -14.24 -14.58 16.76
CA THR A 37 -13.89 -13.15 16.97
C THR A 37 -14.61 -12.23 15.98
N ARG A 38 -14.40 -10.92 16.11
CA ARG A 38 -14.81 -9.89 15.12
C ARG A 38 -13.64 -9.38 14.29
N ILE A 39 -12.55 -10.15 14.26
CA ILE A 39 -11.39 -9.88 13.42
C ILE A 39 -11.61 -10.56 12.08
N VAL A 40 -11.38 -9.80 11.01
CA VAL A 40 -11.32 -10.30 9.65
C VAL A 40 -9.87 -10.30 9.21
N ASP A 41 -9.40 -11.45 8.75
CA ASP A 41 -8.09 -11.64 8.14
C ASP A 41 -8.23 -11.49 6.61
N ILE A 42 -7.37 -10.66 6.02
CA ILE A 42 -7.28 -10.40 4.59
C ILE A 42 -5.88 -10.78 4.14
N ASP A 43 -5.77 -11.88 3.40
CA ASP A 43 -4.49 -12.37 2.88
C ASP A 43 -4.37 -12.05 1.39
N TYR A 44 -3.16 -11.72 0.95
CA TYR A 44 -2.85 -11.44 -0.45
C TYR A 44 -1.39 -11.73 -0.79
N THR A 45 -1.09 -11.80 -2.08
CA THR A 45 0.28 -11.91 -2.59
C THR A 45 0.62 -10.67 -3.41
N LEU A 46 1.71 -9.99 -3.04
CA LEU A 46 2.34 -8.93 -3.81
C LEU A 46 3.45 -9.51 -4.69
N SER A 47 3.49 -9.08 -5.94
CA SER A 47 4.52 -9.43 -6.93
C SER A 47 5.01 -8.18 -7.67
N GLY A 48 6.15 -8.27 -8.36
CA GLY A 48 6.79 -7.11 -8.99
C GLY A 48 7.75 -6.44 -8.01
N GLU A 49 7.50 -5.18 -7.69
CA GLU A 49 8.30 -4.36 -6.77
C GLU A 49 7.66 -4.22 -5.39
N GLU A 50 8.43 -3.66 -4.45
CA GLU A 50 7.87 -3.23 -3.17
C GLU A 50 6.82 -2.12 -3.38
N ALA A 51 5.80 -2.13 -2.54
CA ALA A 51 4.67 -1.22 -2.69
C ALA A 51 3.97 -0.98 -1.35
N ILE A 52 3.12 0.03 -1.35
CA ILE A 52 2.20 0.32 -0.26
C ILE A 52 0.84 -0.26 -0.63
N VAL A 53 0.21 -0.99 0.28
CA VAL A 53 -1.12 -1.59 0.07
C VAL A 53 -2.12 -0.98 1.05
N THR A 54 -3.19 -0.38 0.54
CA THR A 54 -4.28 0.18 1.35
C THR A 54 -5.55 -0.66 1.19
N LEU A 55 -6.32 -0.79 2.28
CA LEU A 55 -7.53 -1.60 2.32
C LEU A 55 -8.79 -0.74 2.14
N GLY A 56 -9.66 -1.16 1.22
CA GLY A 56 -11.07 -0.84 1.21
C GLY A 56 -11.91 -2.12 1.31
N VAL A 57 -13.19 -1.99 1.61
CA VAL A 57 -14.12 -3.13 1.70
C VAL A 57 -15.40 -2.80 0.95
N THR A 58 -15.95 -3.78 0.24
CA THR A 58 -17.29 -3.71 -0.35
C THR A 58 -18.20 -4.74 0.31
N VAL A 59 -19.48 -4.45 0.43
CA VAL A 59 -20.51 -5.39 0.90
C VAL A 59 -21.65 -5.39 -0.12
N GLY A 60 -21.93 -6.53 -0.73
CA GLY A 60 -22.95 -6.62 -1.79
C GLY A 60 -22.62 -5.74 -3.01
N GLY A 61 -21.34 -5.45 -3.25
CA GLY A 61 -20.88 -4.58 -4.34
C GLY A 61 -20.86 -3.09 -4.01
N VAL A 62 -21.33 -2.66 -2.83
CA VAL A 62 -21.28 -1.26 -2.39
C VAL A 62 -20.06 -1.06 -1.49
N ALA A 63 -19.26 -0.02 -1.75
CA ALA A 63 -18.13 0.33 -0.90
C ALA A 63 -18.59 0.74 0.50
N LEU A 64 -17.97 0.17 1.53
CA LEU A 64 -18.09 0.70 2.88
C LEU A 64 -17.41 2.07 2.95
N PRO A 65 -17.95 3.01 3.73
CA PRO A 65 -17.25 4.25 4.02
C PRO A 65 -15.86 3.98 4.62
N THR A 66 -14.84 4.70 4.15
CA THR A 66 -13.45 4.45 4.57
C THR A 66 -13.23 4.67 6.07
N ASN A 67 -13.97 5.60 6.68
CA ASN A 67 -13.97 5.83 8.13
C ASN A 67 -14.65 4.71 8.95
N LYS A 68 -15.12 3.65 8.29
CA LYS A 68 -15.61 2.41 8.90
C LYS A 68 -14.65 1.24 8.74
N VAL A 69 -13.48 1.47 8.16
CA VAL A 69 -12.42 0.46 7.98
C VAL A 69 -11.10 1.09 8.43
N THR A 70 -10.96 1.33 9.74
CA THR A 70 -9.83 2.09 10.32
C THR A 70 -9.08 1.33 11.40
N ALA A 71 -9.72 0.38 12.08
CA ALA A 71 -9.08 -0.46 13.09
C ALA A 71 -8.30 -1.61 12.43
N ILE A 72 -7.27 -1.26 11.68
CA ILE A 72 -6.47 -2.17 10.87
C ILE A 72 -5.08 -2.37 11.48
N SER A 73 -4.54 -3.58 11.35
CA SER A 73 -3.16 -3.92 11.68
C SER A 73 -2.54 -4.84 10.63
N GLY A 74 -1.22 -5.02 10.69
CA GLY A 74 -0.47 -5.85 9.74
C GLY A 74 0.12 -5.04 8.59
N ALA A 75 0.03 -5.58 7.38
CA ALA A 75 0.70 -5.02 6.20
C ALA A 75 0.05 -3.74 5.62
N ALA A 76 -1.14 -3.36 6.09
CA ALA A 76 -1.88 -2.24 5.53
C ALA A 76 -1.19 -0.90 5.79
N GLY A 77 -1.08 -0.08 4.76
CA GLY A 77 -0.46 1.25 4.85
C GLY A 77 1.03 1.21 5.14
N GLN A 78 1.70 0.07 4.95
CA GLN A 78 3.15 -0.10 5.10
C GLN A 78 3.79 -0.32 3.73
N ILE A 79 5.08 0.02 3.60
CA ILE A 79 5.89 -0.44 2.47
C ILE A 79 6.20 -1.92 2.71
N VAL A 80 5.83 -2.77 1.75
CA VAL A 80 6.05 -4.21 1.83
C VAL A 80 6.76 -4.74 0.59
N ALA A 81 7.69 -5.66 0.80
CA ALA A 81 8.39 -6.37 -0.27
C ALA A 81 7.47 -7.38 -0.97
N PRO A 82 7.79 -7.84 -2.20
CA PRO A 82 7.08 -8.94 -2.84
C PRO A 82 6.99 -10.19 -1.95
N GLY A 83 5.83 -10.84 -1.92
CA GLY A 83 5.56 -11.98 -1.05
C GLY A 83 4.09 -12.05 -0.59
N THR A 84 3.81 -13.00 0.29
CA THR A 84 2.49 -13.15 0.93
C THR A 84 2.40 -12.31 2.19
N HIS A 85 1.29 -11.59 2.33
CA HIS A 85 1.03 -10.64 3.40
C HIS A 85 -0.37 -10.81 3.95
N SER A 86 -0.57 -10.34 5.19
CA SER A 86 -1.84 -10.39 5.87
C SER A 86 -2.19 -9.05 6.51
N ILE A 87 -3.47 -8.72 6.47
CA ILE A 87 -4.06 -7.54 7.10
C ILE A 87 -5.17 -8.04 8.03
N ALA A 88 -5.15 -7.58 9.27
CA ALA A 88 -6.21 -7.87 10.22
C ALA A 88 -7.05 -6.62 10.46
N TRP A 89 -8.36 -6.73 10.28
CA TRP A 89 -9.32 -5.67 10.53
C TRP A 89 -10.25 -6.03 11.70
N ASP A 90 -10.24 -5.22 12.76
CA ASP A 90 -11.15 -5.36 13.89
C ASP A 90 -12.48 -4.63 13.61
N THR A 91 -13.44 -5.39 13.07
CA THR A 91 -14.78 -4.87 12.78
C THR A 91 -15.53 -4.43 14.05
N ALA A 92 -15.18 -4.96 15.23
CA ALA A 92 -15.80 -4.55 16.47
C ALA A 92 -15.42 -3.12 16.85
N ALA A 93 -14.14 -2.80 16.73
CA ALA A 93 -13.59 -1.49 17.06
C ALA A 93 -14.17 -0.38 16.16
N ASP A 94 -14.41 -0.69 14.87
CA ASP A 94 -15.07 0.22 13.94
C ASP A 94 -16.62 0.22 14.05
N GLY A 95 -17.18 -0.62 14.94
CA GLY A 95 -18.61 -0.75 15.14
C GLY A 95 -19.37 -1.29 13.92
N VAL A 96 -18.70 -2.13 13.11
CA VAL A 96 -19.25 -2.73 11.89
C VAL A 96 -19.69 -4.17 12.17
N GLU A 97 -20.94 -4.47 11.89
CA GLU A 97 -21.43 -5.84 11.86
C GLU A 97 -21.37 -6.37 10.42
N LEU A 98 -20.36 -7.19 10.15
CA LEU A 98 -20.04 -7.60 8.78
C LEU A 98 -20.72 -8.92 8.40
N ASN A 99 -21.46 -8.90 7.29
CA ASN A 99 -21.84 -10.13 6.58
C ASN A 99 -20.69 -10.57 5.66
N THR A 100 -19.88 -11.51 6.15
CA THR A 100 -18.67 -11.97 5.46
C THR A 100 -18.93 -12.71 4.15
N THR A 101 -20.15 -13.23 3.93
CA THR A 101 -20.50 -13.91 2.66
C THR A 101 -20.70 -12.91 1.52
N ALA A 102 -21.12 -11.68 1.82
CA ALA A 102 -21.31 -10.62 0.85
C ALA A 102 -20.15 -9.60 0.82
N ALA A 103 -19.23 -9.68 1.78
CA ALA A 103 -18.10 -8.77 1.91
C ALA A 103 -16.92 -9.19 1.03
N LYS A 104 -16.23 -8.21 0.45
CA LYS A 104 -14.98 -8.42 -0.30
C LYS A 104 -13.98 -7.32 0.03
N ALA A 105 -12.74 -7.72 0.26
CA ALA A 105 -11.62 -6.78 0.36
C ALA A 105 -11.28 -6.23 -1.04
N VAL A 106 -11.02 -4.94 -1.09
CA VAL A 106 -10.54 -4.22 -2.28
C VAL A 106 -9.19 -3.61 -1.89
N LEU A 107 -8.12 -4.16 -2.44
CA LEU A 107 -6.76 -3.69 -2.15
C LEU A 107 -6.32 -2.73 -3.26
N SER A 108 -5.88 -1.53 -2.87
CA SER A 108 -5.21 -0.59 -3.76
C SER A 108 -3.71 -0.68 -3.54
N VAL A 109 -2.96 -0.71 -4.63
CA VAL A 109 -1.50 -0.86 -4.63
C VAL A 109 -0.88 0.43 -5.14
N TRP A 110 0.08 0.94 -4.40
CA TRP A 110 0.74 2.22 -4.67
C TRP A 110 2.24 1.99 -4.78
N ALA A 111 2.85 2.45 -5.86
CA ALA A 111 4.30 2.38 -6.01
C ALA A 111 4.97 3.31 -4.99
N THR A 112 6.18 2.98 -4.54
CA THR A 112 6.88 3.79 -3.52
C THR A 112 7.25 5.19 -4.03
N ASN A 113 7.34 5.39 -5.35
CA ASN A 113 7.56 6.69 -5.99
C ASN A 113 6.26 7.45 -6.34
N ASP A 114 5.09 6.85 -6.11
CA ASP A 114 3.77 7.47 -6.23
C ASP A 114 2.89 7.01 -5.07
N PRO A 115 3.25 7.39 -3.82
CA PRO A 115 2.59 6.88 -2.62
C PRO A 115 1.18 7.47 -2.45
N PRO A 116 0.36 6.90 -1.54
CA PRO A 116 -0.93 7.47 -1.18
C PRO A 116 -0.82 8.94 -0.71
N PRO A 117 -1.91 9.72 -0.82
CA PRO A 117 -1.87 11.17 -0.56
C PRO A 117 -1.65 11.55 0.91
N VAL A 118 -1.80 10.62 1.85
CA VAL A 118 -1.68 10.88 3.29
C VAL A 118 -0.63 9.96 3.91
N LEU A 119 0.28 10.56 4.68
CA LEU A 119 1.33 9.90 5.45
C LEU A 119 1.27 10.40 6.89
N VAL A 120 1.23 9.48 7.85
CA VAL A 120 1.29 9.77 9.29
C VAL A 120 2.58 9.22 9.86
N ILE A 121 3.28 10.06 10.61
CA ILE A 121 4.46 9.69 11.39
C ILE A 121 4.04 9.65 12.86
N ASP A 122 4.16 8.49 13.49
CA ASP A 122 3.86 8.35 14.92
C ASP A 122 5.06 8.81 15.74
N MET A 123 4.92 9.96 16.40
CA MET A 123 5.93 10.54 17.27
C MET A 123 5.82 10.10 18.74
N GLY A 124 4.97 9.12 19.06
CA GLY A 124 4.70 8.67 20.43
C GLY A 124 5.92 8.15 21.19
N SER A 125 6.96 7.72 20.47
CA SER A 125 8.26 7.31 21.03
C SER A 125 9.09 8.48 21.62
N GLY A 126 8.67 9.73 21.38
CA GLY A 126 9.30 10.92 21.92
C GLY A 126 10.57 11.36 21.19
N ALA A 127 11.05 12.56 21.51
CA ALA A 127 12.08 13.29 20.74
C ALA A 127 13.46 12.62 20.65
N SER A 128 13.73 11.61 21.48
CA SER A 128 15.00 10.86 21.47
C SER A 128 14.93 9.56 20.66
N ALA A 129 13.79 9.27 20.01
CA ALA A 129 13.66 8.08 19.18
C ALA A 129 14.57 8.15 17.96
N SER A 130 15.21 7.03 17.63
CA SER A 130 16.01 6.88 16.42
C SER A 130 15.15 6.65 15.17
N GLU A 131 13.93 6.15 15.36
CA GLU A 131 12.99 5.80 14.30
C GLU A 131 11.55 6.09 14.75
N TYR A 132 10.70 6.45 13.79
CA TYR A 132 9.29 6.68 14.01
C TYR A 132 8.48 5.81 13.03
N PRO A 133 7.46 5.08 13.51
CA PRO A 133 6.56 4.36 12.63
C PRO A 133 5.90 5.29 11.61
N VAL A 134 5.79 4.83 10.37
CA VAL A 134 5.11 5.54 9.28
C VAL A 134 3.92 4.71 8.83
N THR A 135 2.77 5.35 8.62
CA THR A 135 1.60 4.70 8.02
C THR A 135 1.03 5.57 6.92
N TYR A 136 0.76 4.94 5.78
CA TYR A 136 0.19 5.57 4.59
C TYR A 136 -1.31 5.30 4.49
N TYR A 137 -2.07 6.30 4.05
CA TYR A 137 -3.52 6.26 3.94
C TYR A 137 -3.97 6.76 2.57
N ALA A 138 -5.00 6.11 2.00
CA ALA A 138 -5.58 6.48 0.71
C ALA A 138 -6.25 7.87 0.72
N GLY A 139 -6.50 8.46 1.89
CA GLY A 139 -7.07 9.79 2.06
C GLY A 139 -7.27 10.14 3.53
N VAL A 140 -7.66 11.39 3.79
CA VAL A 140 -7.88 11.91 5.16
C VAL A 140 -9.04 11.21 5.87
N ASP A 141 -10.06 10.78 5.13
CA ASP A 141 -11.22 10.05 5.67
C ASP A 141 -10.88 8.61 6.10
N ALA A 142 -9.71 8.12 5.72
CA ALA A 142 -9.19 6.81 6.13
C ALA A 142 -8.43 6.87 7.47
N LEU A 143 -8.19 8.08 7.99
CA LEU A 143 -7.50 8.24 9.25
C LEU A 143 -8.37 7.73 10.41
N PRO A 144 -7.78 7.01 11.37
CA PRO A 144 -8.51 6.51 12.53
C PRO A 144 -9.00 7.66 13.41
N TYR A 145 -9.97 7.36 14.29
CA TYR A 145 -10.50 8.27 15.32
C TYR A 145 -11.12 9.59 14.82
N GLY A 146 -11.58 9.64 13.56
CA GLY A 146 -12.23 10.82 13.00
C GLY A 146 -11.28 11.83 12.35
N GLY A 147 -10.01 11.45 12.14
CA GLY A 147 -9.07 12.19 11.31
C GLY A 147 -8.25 13.26 12.04
N LEU A 148 -7.86 14.30 11.29
CA LEU A 148 -7.04 15.41 11.82
C LEU A 148 -7.88 16.27 12.77
N ALA A 149 -7.83 15.92 14.06
CA ALA A 149 -8.35 16.77 15.13
C ALA A 149 -7.22 17.67 15.66
N ASN A 150 -7.34 18.98 15.45
CA ASN A 150 -6.61 19.95 16.27
C ASN A 150 -7.37 20.11 17.58
N TYR A 151 -6.80 19.62 18.68
CA TYR A 151 -7.23 19.93 20.04
C TYR A 151 -6.55 21.20 20.56
#